data_AF-A0A1T5AHV5-F1
#
_entry.id   AF-A0A1T5AHV5-F1
#
_cell.length_a   1.000
_cell.length_b   1.000
_cell.length_c   1.000
_cell.angle_alpha   90.00
_cell.angle_beta   90.00
_cell.angle_gamma   90.00
#
_symmetry.space_group_name_H-M   'P 1'
#
loop_
_entity.id
_entity.type
_entity.pdbx_description
1 polymer ?
#
loop_
_entity_poly.entity_id
_entity_poly.type
_entity_poly.pdbx_seq_one_letter_code
_entity_poly.pdbx_strand_id
1 'polypeptide(L)'
;MNRIKRFLGAIMVTLVLFAITPSDTQAQCAMCSLTAENATEHGNTQGKGLNKGILFLLAIPYLAAVGIGVLWYKKYRSKKTVNVDNDPIVLN
;
A
#
# COMPACT_ATOMS: atom_id res chain seq x y z
N MET A 1 -4.79 19.54 27.02
CA MET A 1 -6.08 18.80 27.11
C MET A 1 -6.80 18.66 25.76
N ASN A 2 -7.00 19.72 24.96
CA ASN A 2 -7.76 19.62 23.69
C ASN A 2 -7.06 18.81 22.59
N ARG A 3 -5.72 18.82 22.52
CA ARG A 3 -4.99 17.96 21.57
C ARG A 3 -5.16 16.47 21.90
N ILE A 4 -5.08 16.11 23.18
CA ILE A 4 -5.29 14.73 23.66
C ILE A 4 -6.72 14.27 23.37
N LYS A 5 -7.73 15.11 23.61
CA LYS A 5 -9.14 14.80 23.27
C LYS A 5 -9.33 14.55 21.77
N ARG A 6 -8.64 15.29 20.91
CA ARG A 6 -8.67 15.09 19.45
C ARG A 6 -7.97 13.80 19.02
N PHE A 7 -6.83 13.48 19.63
CA PHE A 7 -6.15 12.19 19.41
C PHE A 7 -6.99 11.00 19.87
N LEU A 8 -7.61 11.09 21.05
CA LEU A 8 -8.52 10.06 21.56
C LEU A 8 -9.74 9.89 20.65
N GLY A 9 -10.31 11.00 20.16
CA GLY A 9 -11.40 10.96 19.19
C GLY A 9 -10.99 10.28 17.88
N ALA A 10 -9.82 10.61 17.34
CA ALA A 10 -9.30 9.97 16.13
C ALA A 10 -9.09 8.45 16.32
N ILE A 11 -8.47 8.04 17.43
CA ILE A 11 -8.26 6.63 17.77
C ILE A 11 -9.59 5.88 17.90
N MET A 12 -10.59 6.48 18.55
CA MET A 12 -11.90 5.88 18.74
C MET A 12 -12.63 5.70 17.41
N VAL A 13 -12.58 6.71 16.52
CA VAL A 13 -13.13 6.60 15.16
C VAL A 13 -12.43 5.50 14.36
N THR A 14 -11.11 5.40 14.42
CA THR A 14 -10.36 4.34 13.72
C THR A 14 -10.74 2.95 14.21
N LEU A 15 -10.91 2.76 15.53
CA LEU A 15 -11.33 1.49 16.12
C LEU A 15 -12.74 1.09 15.69
N VAL A 16 -13.68 2.05 15.66
CA VAL A 16 -15.05 1.81 15.19
C VAL A 16 -15.05 1.39 13.72
N LEU A 17 -14.31 2.10 12.85
CA LEU A 17 -14.22 1.75 11.43
C LEU A 17 -13.64 0.35 11.21
N PHE A 18 -12.67 -0.06 12.02
CA PHE A 18 -12.09 -1.41 11.94
C PHE A 18 -13.06 -2.50 12.42
N ALA A 19 -13.91 -2.20 13.41
CA ALA A 19 -14.88 -3.16 13.93
C ALA A 19 -16.05 -3.45 12.97
N ILE A 20 -16.32 -2.56 12.01
CA ILE A 20 -17.45 -2.70 11.06
C ILE A 20 -17.01 -3.40 9.77
N THR A 21 -15.74 -3.83 9.65
CA THR A 21 -15.31 -4.60 8.47
C THR A 21 -16.04 -5.96 8.45
N PRO A 22 -16.73 -6.32 7.36
CA PRO A 22 -17.46 -7.59 7.29
C PRO A 22 -16.50 -8.78 7.39
N SER A 23 -16.86 -9.79 8.19
CA SER A 23 -16.09 -11.05 8.35
C SER A 23 -16.07 -11.89 7.08
N ASP A 24 -17.12 -11.76 6.27
CA ASP A 24 -17.27 -12.42 4.98
C ASP A 24 -17.38 -11.36 3.88
N THR A 25 -16.43 -11.35 2.97
CA THR A 25 -16.44 -10.47 1.80
C THR A 25 -17.42 -11.01 0.75
N GLN A 26 -18.72 -10.96 1.00
CA GLN A 26 -19.70 -11.13 -0.07
C GLN A 26 -19.65 -9.88 -0.95
N ALA A 27 -19.27 -10.05 -2.21
CA ALA A 27 -19.08 -8.94 -3.13
C ALA A 27 -20.41 -8.18 -3.29
N GLN A 28 -20.41 -6.88 -2.99
CA GLN A 28 -21.63 -6.05 -2.97
C GLN A 28 -22.12 -5.62 -4.36
N CYS A 29 -21.73 -6.34 -5.40
CA CYS A 29 -22.22 -6.12 -6.75
C CYS A 29 -22.53 -7.46 -7.39
N ALA A 30 -23.76 -7.62 -7.90
CA ALA A 30 -24.20 -8.82 -8.63
C ALA A 30 -23.23 -9.23 -9.75
N MET A 31 -22.51 -8.26 -10.32
CA MET A 31 -21.50 -8.47 -11.36
C MET A 31 -20.29 -9.29 -10.90
N CYS A 32 -19.84 -9.13 -9.66
CA CYS A 32 -18.69 -9.88 -9.13
C CYS A 32 -19.05 -11.34 -8.82
N SER A 33 -20.26 -11.59 -8.30
CA SER A 33 -20.77 -12.94 -8.05
C SER A 33 -21.06 -13.68 -9.36
N LEU A 34 -21.70 -13.01 -10.32
CA LEU A 34 -21.99 -13.60 -11.65
C LEU A 34 -20.70 -14.00 -12.39
N THR A 35 -19.63 -13.19 -12.36
CA THR A 35 -18.36 -13.58 -12.99
C THR A 35 -17.69 -14.76 -12.28
N ALA A 36 -17.81 -14.87 -10.96
CA ALA A 36 -17.24 -15.98 -10.20
C ALA A 36 -18.02 -17.30 -10.41
N GLU A 37 -19.36 -17.22 -10.45
CA GLU A 37 -20.26 -18.37 -10.66
C GLU A 37 -20.17 -18.88 -12.12
N ASN A 38 -20.26 -18.01 -13.12
CA ASN A 38 -20.18 -18.39 -14.54
C ASN A 38 -18.80 -18.98 -14.93
N ALA A 39 -17.73 -18.66 -14.19
CA ALA A 39 -16.39 -19.16 -14.49
C ALA A 39 -16.13 -20.60 -13.99
N THR A 40 -17.07 -21.18 -13.22
CA THR A 40 -16.95 -22.54 -12.65
C THR A 40 -18.17 -23.43 -12.86
N GLU A 41 -19.30 -22.88 -13.32
CA GLU A 41 -20.42 -23.70 -13.80
C GLU A 41 -20.05 -24.56 -15.02
N HIS A 42 -20.68 -25.71 -15.13
CA HIS A 42 -20.52 -26.70 -16.22
C HIS A 42 -19.09 -27.30 -16.37
N GLY A 43 -18.33 -27.40 -15.28
CA GLY A 43 -16.99 -28.04 -15.32
C GLY A 43 -15.92 -27.17 -15.98
N ASN A 44 -16.23 -25.89 -16.21
CA ASN A 44 -15.30 -24.93 -16.77
C ASN A 44 -14.20 -24.60 -15.74
N THR A 45 -12.94 -24.87 -16.08
CA THR A 45 -11.79 -24.55 -15.22
C THR A 45 -11.23 -23.15 -15.46
N GLN A 46 -11.83 -22.36 -16.34
CA GLN A 46 -11.33 -21.04 -16.75
C GLN A 46 -11.37 -20.01 -15.60
N GLY A 47 -12.21 -20.21 -14.58
CA GLY A 47 -12.19 -19.43 -13.33
C GLY A 47 -11.07 -19.81 -12.35
N LYS A 48 -10.42 -20.97 -12.52
CA LYS A 48 -9.29 -21.38 -11.66
C LYS A 48 -8.09 -20.48 -11.96
N GLY A 49 -7.74 -19.62 -11.01
CA GLY A 49 -6.59 -18.73 -11.11
C GLY A 49 -6.93 -17.26 -11.38
N LEU A 50 -8.21 -16.89 -11.51
CA LEU A 50 -8.63 -15.50 -11.66
C LEU A 50 -8.12 -14.62 -10.51
N ASN A 51 -8.21 -15.10 -9.26
CA ASN A 51 -7.68 -14.39 -8.09
C ASN A 51 -6.15 -14.20 -8.15
N LYS A 52 -5.42 -15.15 -8.76
CA LYS A 52 -3.98 -15.00 -9.00
C LYS A 52 -3.72 -13.94 -10.08
N GLY A 53 -4.55 -13.88 -11.12
CA GLY A 53 -4.50 -12.83 -12.14
C GLY A 53 -4.76 -11.43 -11.59
N ILE A 54 -5.79 -11.28 -10.74
CA ILE A 54 -6.09 -9.99 -10.08
C ILE A 54 -4.93 -9.55 -9.19
N LEU A 55 -4.39 -10.44 -8.36
CA LEU A 55 -3.22 -10.14 -7.53
C LEU A 55 -1.98 -9.80 -8.36
N PHE A 56 -1.78 -10.47 -9.50
CA PHE A 56 -0.69 -10.16 -10.42
C PHE A 56 -0.83 -8.75 -11.02
N LEU A 57 -2.02 -8.40 -11.54
CA LEU A 57 -2.28 -7.08 -12.11
C LEU A 57 -2.20 -5.97 -11.06
N LEU A 58 -2.66 -6.22 -9.83
CA LEU A 58 -2.52 -5.28 -8.72
C LEU A 58 -1.07 -5.09 -8.28
N ALA A 59 -0.23 -6.13 -8.35
CA ALA A 59 1.18 -6.03 -7.93
C ALA A 59 2.03 -5.14 -8.86
N ILE A 60 1.73 -5.13 -10.17
CA ILE A 60 2.48 -4.39 -11.19
C ILE A 60 2.65 -2.90 -10.86
N PRO A 61 1.59 -2.10 -10.57
CA PRO A 61 1.76 -0.67 -10.30
C PRO A 61 2.62 -0.40 -9.06
N TYR A 62 2.53 -1.24 -8.02
CA TYR A 62 3.37 -1.07 -6.82
C TYR A 62 4.84 -1.38 -7.11
N LEU A 63 5.12 -2.47 -7.85
CA LEU A 63 6.49 -2.80 -8.25
C LEU A 63 7.10 -1.73 -9.15
N ALA A 64 6.31 -1.20 -10.10
CA ALA A 64 6.73 -0.10 -10.95
C ALA A 64 7.03 1.18 -10.15
N ALA A 65 6.17 1.54 -9.19
CA ALA A 65 6.39 2.69 -8.32
C ALA A 65 7.67 2.54 -7.48
N VAL A 66 7.92 1.37 -6.90
CA VAL A 66 9.16 1.07 -6.16
C VAL A 66 10.38 1.17 -7.08
N GLY A 67 10.31 0.59 -8.28
CA GLY A 67 11.39 0.67 -9.27
C GLY A 67 11.75 2.10 -9.65
N ILE A 68 10.74 2.90 -9.99
CA ILE A 68 10.91 4.33 -10.32
C ILE A 68 11.47 5.10 -9.12
N GLY A 69 10.93 4.86 -7.92
CA GLY A 69 11.38 5.51 -6.69
C GLY A 69 12.85 5.24 -6.37
N VAL A 70 13.30 3.99 -6.51
CA VAL A 70 14.70 3.60 -6.30
C VAL A 70 15.62 4.24 -7.34
N LEU A 71 15.24 4.22 -8.62
CA LEU A 71 16.02 4.85 -9.69
C LEU A 71 16.13 6.37 -9.48
N TRP A 72 15.02 7.03 -9.12
CA TRP A 72 15.01 8.45 -8.82
C TRP A 72 15.91 8.78 -7.63
N TYR A 73 15.78 8.05 -6.51
CA TYR A 73 16.59 8.26 -5.32
C TYR A 73 18.09 8.10 -5.61
N LYS A 74 18.47 7.05 -6.35
CA LYS A 74 19.88 6.81 -6.70
C LYS A 74 20.44 7.90 -7.62
N LYS A 75 19.63 8.41 -8.56
CA LYS A 75 20.05 9.44 -9.53
C LYS A 75 20.13 10.83 -8.92
N TYR A 76 19.19 11.21 -8.05
CA TYR A 76 19.07 12.59 -7.55
C TYR A 76 19.68 12.80 -6.16
N ARG A 77 20.06 11.74 -5.44
CA ARG A 77 20.79 11.89 -4.17
C ARG A 77 22.28 12.06 -4.44
N SER A 78 22.71 13.31 -4.65
CA SER A 78 24.12 13.67 -4.67
C SER A 78 24.79 13.27 -3.35
N LYS A 79 25.92 12.57 -3.43
CA LYS A 79 26.77 12.34 -2.25
C LYS A 79 27.38 13.69 -1.88
N LYS A 80 27.00 14.24 -0.72
CA LYS A 80 27.73 15.38 -0.15
C LYS A 80 29.11 14.85 0.28
N THR A 81 30.13 15.17 -0.50
CA THR A 81 31.51 15.10 -0.03
C THR A 81 31.67 16.23 0.98
N VAL A 82 31.69 15.90 2.27
CA VAL A 82 32.10 16.86 3.30
C VAL A 82 33.60 17.01 3.13
N ASN A 83 34.02 18.11 2.50
CA ASN A 83 35.41 18.53 2.58
C ASN A 83 35.62 19.01 4.01
N VAL A 84 36.41 18.27 4.78
CA VAL A 84 36.88 18.73 6.09
C VAL A 84 37.99 19.73 5.79
N ASP A 85 37.61 21.00 5.71
CA ASP A 85 38.60 22.07 5.70
C ASP A 85 39.32 22.03 7.05
N ASN A 86 40.64 21.85 7.02
CA ASN A 86 41.50 21.77 8.21
C ASN A 86 41.71 23.17 8.79
N ASP A 87 40.63 23.85 9.16
CA ASP A 87 40.71 25.15 9.79
C ASP A 87 41.11 24.96 11.27
N PRO A 88 42.15 25.64 11.76
CA PRO A 88 42.57 25.52 13.15
C PRO A 88 41.45 26.02 14.06
N ILE A 89 40.97 25.15 14.94
CA ILE A 89 39.97 25.48 15.96
C ILE A 89 40.66 26.37 17.01
N VAL A 90 40.39 27.67 16.96
CA VAL A 90 40.86 28.63 17.96
C VAL A 90 39.95 28.53 19.18
N LEU A 91 40.42 27.84 20.23
CA LEU A 91 39.81 27.91 21.56
C LEU A 91 40.38 29.14 22.27
N ASN A 92 39.54 30.16 22.46
CA ASN A 92 39.82 31.32 23.30
C ASN A 92 39.62 30.99 24.78
#